data_AF-A0A1G5VUE3-F1
#
_entry.id   AF-A0A1G5VUE3-F1
#
_cell.length_a   1.000
_cell.length_b   1.000
_cell.length_c   1.000
_cell.angle_alpha   90.00
_cell.angle_beta   90.00
_cell.angle_gamma   90.00
#
_symmetry.space_group_name_H-M   'P 1'
#
loop_
_entity.id
_entity.type
_entity.pdbx_description
1 polymer ?
#
loop_
_entity_poly.entity_id
_entity_poly.type
_entity_poly.pdbx_seq_one_letter_code
_entity_poly.pdbx_strand_id
1 'polypeptide(L)'
;MNFYWKTLVQIFKDSNSLVLNTPINKIIINVIDMASGFLKQFEKMNTTTKSIYDLEDFEVLIILKDGTNLTSWEDVEWKEDNYGRCDDTILYISEDLSDFRDLSERYKKLEYLKAFVACGVSDKLRDLSGMFENCESLVDISGLDTWDVSNVENMSCMFKECYKLENINSLASWDVSNVKYMTDMFYRCYRLTDLSPLKDWNVSNLKSMEGMFYLCSHLSDLSPLSGWDVASVETMEGLFYSCPLEDLSPLKDWDVSNAKNMCMMFCDCPDLHDLTPLTDWDLSNAEDIGHMFWGLPFLTDLSPLKDWDVSNVKKWIASSTAAPA
;
A
#
# COMPACT_ATOMS: atom_id res chain seq x y z
N MET A 1 -4.26 -0.85 29.17
CA MET A 1 -3.62 0.45 29.55
C MET A 1 -2.15 0.22 29.86
N ASN A 2 -1.27 0.45 28.89
CA ASN A 2 0.16 0.19 29.07
C ASN A 2 0.79 1.33 29.87
N PHE A 3 1.25 1.07 31.10
CA PHE A 3 1.85 2.02 32.03
C PHE A 3 2.91 2.95 31.40
N TYR A 4 3.60 2.44 30.38
CA TYR A 4 4.64 3.15 29.64
C TYR A 4 4.10 4.33 28.81
N TRP A 5 2.85 4.29 28.35
CA TRP A 5 2.27 5.35 27.49
C TRP A 5 1.86 6.59 28.26
N LYS A 6 1.25 6.42 29.44
CA LYS A 6 1.01 7.52 30.40
C LYS A 6 2.29 8.27 30.74
N THR A 7 3.41 7.56 30.81
CA THR A 7 4.73 8.17 31.08
C THR A 7 5.25 8.95 29.87
N LEU A 8 5.04 8.45 28.65
CA LEU A 8 5.43 9.13 27.41
C LEU A 8 4.63 10.41 27.19
N VAL A 9 3.30 10.36 27.33
CA VAL A 9 2.41 11.53 27.26
C VAL A 9 2.75 12.54 28.37
N GLN A 10 3.06 12.08 29.59
CA GLN A 10 3.49 12.96 30.67
C GLN A 10 4.87 13.61 30.38
N ILE A 11 5.81 12.86 29.80
CA ILE A 11 7.10 13.40 29.32
C ILE A 11 6.87 14.50 28.29
N PHE A 12 6.00 14.30 27.30
CA PHE A 12 5.63 15.32 26.31
C PHE A 12 4.99 16.56 26.93
N LYS A 13 4.14 16.38 27.96
CA LYS A 13 3.52 17.48 28.71
C LYS A 13 4.55 18.26 29.56
N ASP A 14 5.60 17.60 30.05
CA ASP A 14 6.57 18.18 30.99
C ASP A 14 7.86 18.74 30.34
N SER A 15 8.22 18.31 29.13
CA SER A 15 9.51 18.66 28.52
C SER A 15 9.47 19.90 27.62
N ASN A 16 9.84 21.06 28.19
CA ASN A 16 10.51 22.14 27.42
C ASN A 16 12.04 21.91 27.31
N SER A 17 12.58 20.87 27.96
CA SER A 17 13.97 20.38 27.81
C SER A 17 14.11 19.04 28.53
N LEU A 18 14.67 18.01 27.91
CA LEU A 18 14.79 16.66 28.48
C LEU A 18 16.20 16.38 29.03
N VAL A 19 16.27 15.90 30.28
CA VAL A 19 17.34 15.02 30.78
C VAL A 19 16.66 13.87 31.53
N LEU A 20 16.74 12.64 31.01
CA LEU A 20 16.19 11.44 31.64
C LEU A 20 17.32 10.57 32.17
N ASN A 21 17.21 10.19 33.46
CA ASN A 21 18.26 9.52 34.21
C ASN A 21 17.65 8.33 35.00
N THR A 22 17.18 7.31 34.28
CA THR A 22 16.73 6.02 34.87
C THR A 22 16.80 4.91 33.82
N PRO A 23 16.98 3.62 34.19
CA PRO A 23 17.28 2.56 33.23
C PRO A 23 16.06 2.22 32.36
N ILE A 24 16.15 2.52 31.06
CA ILE A 24 15.05 2.43 30.08
C ILE A 24 15.04 1.04 29.42
N ASN A 25 13.85 0.42 29.37
CA ASN A 25 13.59 -0.88 28.77
C ASN A 25 13.63 -0.80 27.23
N LYS A 26 14.09 -1.84 26.52
CA LYS A 26 14.40 -1.81 25.07
C LYS A 26 13.23 -1.36 24.16
N ILE A 27 11.98 -1.64 24.55
CA ILE A 27 10.77 -1.22 23.81
C ILE A 27 10.53 0.31 23.96
N ILE A 28 10.84 0.87 25.12
CA ILE A 28 10.70 2.31 25.40
C ILE A 28 11.72 3.09 24.57
N ILE A 29 12.92 2.53 24.33
CA ILE A 29 13.93 3.14 23.46
C ILE A 29 13.39 3.26 22.03
N ASN A 30 12.76 2.21 21.47
CA ASN A 30 12.23 2.27 20.10
C ASN A 30 11.10 3.28 19.96
N VAL A 31 10.17 3.35 20.92
CA VAL A 31 9.06 4.32 20.87
C VAL A 31 9.57 5.75 21.08
N ILE A 32 10.56 5.97 21.96
CA ILE A 32 11.20 7.29 22.17
C ILE A 32 12.08 7.68 20.97
N ASP A 33 12.79 6.75 20.35
CA ASP A 33 13.62 6.99 19.16
C ASP A 33 12.75 7.29 17.94
N MET A 34 11.65 6.54 17.77
CA MET A 34 10.64 6.80 16.75
C MET A 34 9.97 8.17 16.99
N ALA A 35 9.51 8.44 18.22
CA ALA A 35 8.92 9.73 18.59
C ALA A 35 9.91 10.90 18.48
N SER A 36 11.20 10.70 18.72
CA SER A 36 12.24 11.73 18.57
C SER A 36 12.64 11.96 17.10
N GLY A 37 12.55 10.93 16.26
CA GLY A 37 12.57 11.05 14.80
C GLY A 37 11.42 11.92 14.31
N PHE A 38 10.19 11.65 14.77
CA PHE A 38 9.00 12.44 14.46
C PHE A 38 9.12 13.88 15.00
N LEU A 39 9.62 14.09 16.22
CA LEU A 39 9.89 15.42 16.79
C LEU A 39 10.81 16.27 15.92
N LYS A 40 11.89 15.70 15.38
CA LYS A 40 12.78 16.42 14.45
C LYS A 40 12.11 16.75 13.12
N GLN A 41 11.15 15.93 12.67
CA GLN A 41 10.34 16.25 11.51
C GLN A 41 9.32 17.37 11.83
N PHE A 42 8.68 17.33 13.01
CA PHE A 42 7.76 18.37 13.49
C PHE A 42 8.45 19.74 13.65
N GLU A 43 9.68 19.78 14.20
CA GLU A 43 10.48 21.01 14.29
C GLU A 43 10.76 21.64 12.92
N LYS A 44 10.92 20.81 11.87
CA LYS A 44 11.12 21.28 10.48
C LYS A 44 9.82 21.74 9.81
N MET A 45 8.66 21.28 10.27
CA MET A 45 7.35 21.61 9.70
C MET A 45 6.74 22.93 10.23
N ASN A 46 7.47 23.68 11.07
CA ASN A 46 7.01 24.93 11.69
C ASN A 46 5.72 24.74 12.53
N THR A 47 5.49 23.53 13.05
CA THR A 47 4.36 23.17 13.91
C THR A 47 4.76 23.34 15.39
N THR A 48 3.97 24.05 16.19
CA THR A 48 4.28 24.23 17.63
C THR A 48 3.68 23.10 18.47
N THR A 49 4.33 22.71 19.57
CA THR A 49 3.83 21.72 20.56
C THR A 49 2.47 22.07 21.20
N LYS A 50 1.96 23.28 20.96
CA LYS A 50 0.61 23.71 21.36
C LYS A 50 -0.52 23.04 20.56
N SER A 51 -0.20 22.35 19.47
CA SER A 51 -1.16 21.65 18.59
C SER A 51 -1.39 20.19 18.99
N ILE A 52 -0.95 19.78 20.18
CA ILE A 52 -1.08 18.41 20.70
C ILE A 52 -2.37 18.34 21.53
N TYR A 53 -3.38 17.62 21.04
CA TYR A 53 -4.67 17.45 21.72
C TYR A 53 -4.86 16.01 22.18
N ASP A 54 -5.37 15.87 23.40
CA ASP A 54 -5.73 14.63 24.09
C ASP A 54 -7.26 14.60 24.06
N LEU A 55 -7.85 13.97 23.05
CA LEU A 55 -9.31 13.87 22.93
C LEU A 55 -9.77 12.84 23.96
N GLU A 56 -10.61 13.26 24.92
CA GLU A 56 -10.82 12.57 26.21
C GLU A 56 -11.32 11.11 26.16
N ASP A 57 -11.59 10.54 24.97
CA ASP A 57 -11.96 9.13 24.77
C ASP A 57 -11.09 8.37 23.74
N PHE A 58 -10.12 9.03 23.10
CA PHE A 58 -9.25 8.43 22.08
C PHE A 58 -7.84 9.05 22.14
N GLU A 59 -6.79 8.21 22.23
CA GLU A 59 -5.39 8.65 22.38
C GLU A 59 -4.76 9.16 21.06
N VAL A 60 -5.48 10.00 20.30
CA VAL A 60 -5.09 10.51 18.97
C VAL A 60 -4.48 11.91 19.04
N LEU A 61 -3.22 12.01 18.61
CA LEU A 61 -2.57 13.28 18.32
C LEU A 61 -2.89 13.75 16.90
N ILE A 62 -3.78 14.72 16.73
CA ILE A 62 -4.09 15.35 15.44
C ILE A 62 -3.44 16.74 15.37
N ILE A 63 -2.51 16.95 14.44
CA ILE A 63 -1.89 18.27 14.22
C ILE A 63 -2.57 18.97 13.03
N LEU A 64 -3.31 20.02 13.32
CA LEU A 64 -3.95 20.87 12.32
C LEU A 64 -2.95 21.90 11.73
N LYS A 65 -2.96 22.13 10.40
CA LYS A 65 -2.12 23.07 9.63
C LYS A 65 -2.38 24.53 9.99
N ASP A 66 -3.58 24.85 10.46
CA ASP A 66 -4.02 26.19 10.84
C ASP A 66 -3.91 26.48 12.36
N GLY A 67 -3.59 25.46 13.17
CA GLY A 67 -3.48 25.58 14.62
C GLY A 67 -4.81 25.59 15.37
N THR A 68 -5.92 25.21 14.73
CA THR A 68 -7.25 25.17 15.35
C THR A 68 -7.35 24.04 16.39
N ASN A 69 -8.14 24.26 17.45
CA ASN A 69 -8.36 23.27 18.52
C ASN A 69 -9.48 22.31 18.11
N LEU A 70 -9.26 20.99 18.25
CA LEU A 70 -10.35 20.02 18.25
C LEU A 70 -10.76 19.73 19.69
N THR A 71 -12.06 19.64 19.96
CA THR A 71 -12.60 19.39 21.30
C THR A 71 -13.39 18.09 21.41
N SER A 72 -13.72 17.43 20.29
CA SER A 72 -14.41 16.15 20.22
C SER A 72 -14.15 15.43 18.90
N TRP A 73 -14.42 14.11 18.83
CA TRP A 73 -14.43 13.37 17.55
C TRP A 73 -15.55 13.82 16.61
N GLU A 74 -16.65 14.39 17.13
CA GLU A 74 -17.72 15.00 16.32
C GLU A 74 -17.23 16.25 15.56
N ASP A 75 -16.12 16.86 15.98
CA ASP A 75 -15.46 17.97 15.27
C ASP A 75 -14.56 17.49 14.12
N VAL A 76 -14.13 16.21 14.17
CA VAL A 76 -13.42 15.50 13.09
C VAL A 76 -14.42 14.85 12.14
N GLU A 77 -15.55 14.37 12.67
CA GLU A 77 -16.63 13.78 11.93
C GLU A 77 -17.37 14.82 11.08
N TRP A 78 -17.17 14.71 9.76
CA TRP A 78 -18.16 15.03 8.74
C TRP A 78 -18.66 16.48 8.67
N LYS A 79 -17.73 17.43 8.62
CA LYS A 79 -17.97 18.59 7.75
C LYS A 79 -17.59 18.21 6.33
N GLU A 80 -18.49 17.49 5.65
CA GLU A 80 -18.52 17.58 4.20
C GLU A 80 -18.64 19.07 3.88
N ASP A 81 -17.65 19.63 3.19
CA ASP A 81 -17.95 20.79 2.37
C ASP A 81 -19.05 20.41 1.37
N ASN A 82 -19.62 21.37 0.62
CA ASN A 82 -20.66 21.05 -0.37
C ASN A 82 -20.20 20.07 -1.49
N TYR A 83 -18.97 19.54 -1.41
CA TYR A 83 -18.36 18.56 -2.31
C TYR A 83 -18.02 17.22 -1.64
N GLY A 84 -18.33 17.00 -0.35
CA GLY A 84 -18.09 15.73 0.33
C GLY A 84 -16.66 15.52 0.85
N ARG A 85 -15.88 16.59 1.04
CA ARG A 85 -14.49 16.51 1.51
C ARG A 85 -14.37 16.78 3.01
N CYS A 86 -13.55 16.00 3.72
CA CYS A 86 -13.17 16.29 5.11
C CYS A 86 -12.15 17.46 5.16
N ASP A 87 -12.43 18.46 5.98
CA ASP A 87 -11.65 19.70 6.11
C ASP A 87 -10.18 19.44 6.56
N ASP A 88 -9.28 19.51 5.58
CA ASP A 88 -7.93 20.10 5.58
C ASP A 88 -6.83 19.69 6.59
N THR A 89 -7.00 18.69 7.48
CA THR A 89 -6.14 18.79 8.68
C THR A 89 -5.65 17.59 9.50
N ILE A 90 -5.59 16.36 9.00
CA ILE A 90 -4.98 15.28 9.80
C ILE A 90 -3.52 15.04 9.37
N LEU A 91 -2.54 15.45 10.18
CA LEU A 91 -1.12 15.21 9.90
C LEU A 91 -0.61 13.86 10.45
N TYR A 92 -1.25 13.38 11.53
CA TYR A 92 -0.84 12.24 12.33
C TYR A 92 -2.08 11.63 13.00
N ILE A 93 -2.13 10.30 13.13
CA ILE A 93 -3.13 9.57 13.92
C ILE A 93 -2.35 8.60 14.78
N SER A 94 -2.68 8.57 16.08
CA SER A 94 -2.22 7.55 17.01
C SER A 94 -3.40 6.94 17.73
N GLU A 95 -3.55 5.63 17.68
CA GLU A 95 -4.68 4.92 18.26
C GLU A 95 -4.18 3.59 18.80
N ASP A 96 -4.78 3.09 19.89
CA ASP A 96 -4.62 1.70 20.30
C ASP A 96 -5.62 0.85 19.51
N LEU A 97 -5.09 0.07 18.57
CA LEU A 97 -5.89 -0.75 17.66
C LEU A 97 -5.98 -2.22 18.11
N SER A 98 -5.60 -2.54 19.35
CA SER A 98 -5.43 -3.93 19.83
C SER A 98 -6.69 -4.78 19.91
N ASP A 99 -7.86 -4.16 19.99
CA ASP A 99 -9.14 -4.85 20.06
C ASP A 99 -9.88 -4.95 18.72
N PHE A 100 -9.36 -4.31 17.67
CA PHE A 100 -9.98 -4.33 16.36
C PHE A 100 -9.68 -5.64 15.63
N ARG A 101 -10.74 -6.24 15.09
CA ARG A 101 -10.64 -7.34 14.11
C ARG A 101 -10.70 -6.83 12.67
N ASP A 102 -11.25 -5.64 12.49
CA ASP A 102 -11.57 -5.07 11.19
C ASP A 102 -11.22 -3.58 11.25
N LEU A 103 -10.32 -3.15 10.38
CA LEU A 103 -9.92 -1.75 10.19
C LEU A 103 -10.24 -1.29 8.76
N SER A 104 -11.10 -2.02 8.06
CA SER A 104 -11.50 -1.68 6.70
C SER A 104 -12.05 -0.26 6.64
N GLU A 105 -11.59 0.49 5.64
CA GLU A 105 -11.97 1.88 5.36
C GLU A 105 -11.75 2.89 6.51
N ARG A 106 -11.10 2.51 7.61
CA ARG A 106 -11.03 3.33 8.84
C ARG A 106 -10.47 4.74 8.63
N TYR A 107 -9.47 4.88 7.77
CA TYR A 107 -8.82 6.15 7.45
C TYR A 107 -8.99 6.53 5.97
N LYS A 108 -10.00 5.96 5.31
CA LYS A 108 -10.31 6.22 3.90
C LYS A 108 -10.65 7.70 3.67
N LYS A 109 -10.18 8.25 2.55
CA LYS A 109 -10.39 9.62 2.07
C LYS A 109 -9.86 10.71 3.00
N LEU A 110 -8.88 10.39 3.86
CA LEU A 110 -8.10 11.42 4.54
C LEU A 110 -7.06 12.00 3.58
N GLU A 111 -7.52 12.76 2.58
CA GLU A 111 -6.72 13.30 1.45
C GLU A 111 -5.43 14.04 1.89
N TYR A 112 -5.43 14.58 3.11
CA TYR A 112 -4.32 15.34 3.68
C TYR A 112 -3.47 14.57 4.71
N LEU A 113 -3.82 13.31 5.02
CA LEU A 113 -3.02 12.44 5.88
C LEU A 113 -1.62 12.32 5.33
N LYS A 114 -0.59 12.69 6.11
CA LYS A 114 0.82 12.59 5.69
C LYS A 114 1.59 11.46 6.36
N ALA A 115 1.31 11.23 7.63
CA ALA A 115 1.96 10.22 8.45
C ALA A 115 0.94 9.50 9.33
N PHE A 116 1.20 8.22 9.61
CA PHE A 116 0.35 7.41 10.46
C PHE A 116 1.18 6.60 11.46
N VAL A 117 0.78 6.59 12.74
CA VAL A 117 1.44 5.80 13.79
C VAL A 117 0.44 5.32 14.81
N ALA A 118 0.02 4.06 14.73
CA ALA A 118 -0.80 3.44 15.76
C ALA A 118 -0.03 2.37 16.52
N CYS A 119 -0.47 2.10 17.74
CA CYS A 119 0.04 1.01 18.55
C CYS A 119 -1.02 -0.07 18.75
N GLY A 120 -0.60 -1.24 19.22
CA GLY A 120 -1.52 -2.25 19.72
C GLY A 120 -2.06 -3.25 18.70
N VAL A 121 -1.87 -3.08 17.38
CA VAL A 121 -2.38 -4.07 16.40
C VAL A 121 -1.92 -5.49 16.73
N SER A 122 -2.88 -6.40 16.83
CA SER A 122 -2.72 -7.76 17.35
C SER A 122 -3.10 -8.83 16.32
N ASP A 123 -2.79 -10.07 16.66
CA ASP A 123 -3.17 -11.31 15.94
C ASP A 123 -4.68 -11.48 15.67
N LYS A 124 -5.53 -10.61 16.21
CA LYS A 124 -6.98 -10.59 15.98
C LYS A 124 -7.40 -9.92 14.67
N LEU A 125 -6.53 -9.10 14.08
CA LEU A 125 -6.84 -8.36 12.86
C LEU A 125 -7.10 -9.32 11.69
N ARG A 126 -8.13 -9.04 10.87
CA ARG A 126 -8.56 -9.86 9.74
C ARG A 126 -8.73 -9.07 8.45
N ASP A 127 -9.09 -7.79 8.53
CA ASP A 127 -9.39 -6.97 7.36
C ASP A 127 -8.74 -5.58 7.46
N LEU A 128 -7.99 -5.21 6.43
CA LEU A 128 -7.33 -3.92 6.22
C LEU A 128 -7.79 -3.23 4.93
N SER A 129 -8.85 -3.74 4.30
CA SER A 129 -9.26 -3.28 2.99
C SER A 129 -9.66 -1.80 3.00
N GLY A 130 -9.13 -1.03 2.06
CA GLY A 130 -9.41 0.39 1.92
C GLY A 130 -8.95 1.26 3.09
N MET A 131 -8.15 0.73 4.04
CA MET A 131 -7.83 1.42 5.28
C MET A 131 -7.27 2.84 5.06
N PHE A 132 -6.40 3.03 4.07
CA PHE A 132 -5.85 4.33 3.65
C PHE A 132 -6.24 4.70 2.21
N GLU A 133 -7.32 4.12 1.67
CA GLU A 133 -7.78 4.45 0.31
C GLU A 133 -8.05 5.95 0.19
N ASN A 134 -7.60 6.59 -0.90
CA ASN A 134 -7.73 8.03 -1.14
C ASN A 134 -7.03 8.93 -0.09
N CYS A 135 -6.03 8.42 0.63
CA CYS A 135 -5.11 9.26 1.41
C CYS A 135 -4.04 9.89 0.50
N GLU A 136 -4.45 10.80 -0.38
CA GLU A 136 -3.64 11.35 -1.47
C GLU A 136 -2.29 11.95 -1.03
N SER A 137 -2.20 12.42 0.21
CA SER A 137 -1.00 13.04 0.78
C SER A 137 -0.13 12.11 1.62
N LEU A 138 -0.47 10.81 1.74
CA LEU A 138 0.24 9.87 2.60
C LEU A 138 1.65 9.63 2.07
N VAL A 139 2.66 9.85 2.92
CA VAL A 139 4.09 9.67 2.57
C VAL A 139 4.77 8.72 3.55
N ASP A 140 4.43 8.81 4.84
CA ASP A 140 5.10 8.09 5.91
C ASP A 140 4.17 7.07 6.56
N ILE A 141 4.46 5.79 6.30
CA ILE A 141 3.79 4.65 6.93
C ILE A 141 4.70 3.91 7.92
N SER A 142 5.74 4.57 8.46
CA SER A 142 6.68 3.97 9.42
C SER A 142 6.01 3.41 10.67
N GLY A 143 4.85 3.95 11.07
CA GLY A 143 4.08 3.42 12.18
C GLY A 143 3.37 2.08 11.94
N LEU A 144 3.57 1.45 10.78
CA LEU A 144 3.07 0.11 10.46
C LEU A 144 4.10 -1.02 10.69
N ASP A 145 5.35 -0.67 11.00
CA ASP A 145 6.49 -1.59 11.08
C ASP A 145 6.36 -2.71 12.14
N THR A 146 5.57 -2.45 13.18
CA THR A 146 5.37 -3.34 14.34
C THR A 146 4.05 -4.09 14.30
N TRP A 147 3.27 -3.96 13.21
CA TRP A 147 1.96 -4.57 13.11
C TRP A 147 2.06 -6.08 12.91
N ASP A 148 1.32 -6.83 13.72
CA ASP A 148 1.08 -8.25 13.47
C ASP A 148 -0.10 -8.39 12.49
N VAL A 149 0.22 -8.60 11.21
CA VAL A 149 -0.76 -8.84 10.15
C VAL A 149 -0.90 -10.32 9.79
N SER A 150 -0.32 -11.23 10.57
CA SER A 150 -0.22 -12.66 10.26
C SER A 150 -1.58 -13.35 10.06
N ASN A 151 -2.66 -12.77 10.57
CA ASN A 151 -4.01 -13.31 10.41
C ASN A 151 -4.90 -12.49 9.45
N VAL A 152 -4.37 -11.45 8.81
CA VAL A 152 -5.13 -10.64 7.85
C VAL A 152 -5.45 -11.48 6.62
N GLU A 153 -6.71 -11.45 6.18
CA GLU A 153 -7.19 -12.17 4.99
C GLU A 153 -7.44 -11.23 3.80
N ASN A 154 -7.66 -9.93 4.05
CA ASN A 154 -8.02 -8.95 3.01
C ASN A 154 -7.24 -7.64 3.20
N MET A 155 -6.50 -7.24 2.17
CA MET A 155 -5.76 -5.97 2.09
C MET A 155 -6.14 -5.17 0.83
N SER A 156 -7.29 -5.50 0.21
CA SER A 156 -7.73 -4.85 -1.03
C SER A 156 -7.85 -3.34 -0.85
N CYS A 157 -7.40 -2.55 -1.81
CA CYS A 157 -7.44 -1.08 -1.80
C CYS A 157 -6.69 -0.40 -0.64
N MET A 158 -5.90 -1.12 0.18
CA MET A 158 -5.35 -0.55 1.44
C MET A 158 -4.65 0.79 1.25
N PHE A 159 -3.87 0.98 0.18
CA PHE A 159 -3.19 2.23 -0.18
C PHE A 159 -3.64 2.79 -1.55
N LYS A 160 -4.83 2.39 -2.03
CA LYS A 160 -5.36 2.88 -3.31
C LYS A 160 -5.41 4.40 -3.32
N GLU A 161 -4.91 5.02 -4.39
CA GLU A 161 -4.88 6.46 -4.61
C GLU A 161 -4.06 7.25 -3.55
N CYS A 162 -3.12 6.59 -2.85
CA CYS A 162 -2.09 7.26 -2.06
C CYS A 162 -1.00 7.87 -2.97
N TYR A 163 -1.35 8.92 -3.72
CA TYR A 163 -0.52 9.48 -4.80
C TYR A 163 0.92 9.86 -4.40
N LYS A 164 1.18 10.16 -3.13
CA LYS A 164 2.49 10.55 -2.63
C LYS A 164 3.27 9.44 -1.92
N LEU A 165 2.72 8.24 -1.80
CA LEU A 165 3.38 7.12 -1.14
C LEU A 165 4.57 6.66 -1.99
N GLU A 166 5.76 6.68 -1.38
CA GLU A 166 7.03 6.36 -2.03
C GLU A 166 7.80 5.28 -1.25
N ASN A 167 7.87 5.42 0.07
CA ASN A 167 8.59 4.50 0.94
C ASN A 167 7.62 3.52 1.62
N ILE A 168 7.80 2.23 1.32
CA ILE A 168 7.01 1.14 1.90
C ILE A 168 7.84 0.19 2.78
N ASN A 169 9.00 0.63 3.29
CA ASN A 169 9.91 -0.22 4.09
C ASN A 169 9.25 -0.82 5.34
N SER A 170 8.26 -0.13 5.90
CA SER A 170 7.50 -0.60 7.07
C SER A 170 6.75 -1.90 6.81
N LEU A 171 6.53 -2.25 5.54
CA LEU A 171 5.81 -3.46 5.15
C LEU A 171 6.73 -4.69 5.05
N ALA A 172 8.05 -4.51 5.18
CA ALA A 172 9.03 -5.57 4.90
C ALA A 172 8.92 -6.78 5.84
N SER A 173 8.47 -6.57 7.08
CA SER A 173 8.32 -7.62 8.09
C SER A 173 6.92 -8.22 8.16
N TRP A 174 6.00 -7.80 7.28
CA TRP A 174 4.62 -8.28 7.31
C TRP A 174 4.55 -9.74 6.86
N ASP A 175 3.95 -10.59 7.70
CA ASP A 175 3.56 -11.94 7.31
C ASP A 175 2.20 -11.88 6.59
N VAL A 176 2.24 -11.85 5.27
CA VAL A 176 1.04 -11.82 4.40
C VAL A 176 0.56 -13.22 3.99
N SER A 177 1.08 -14.29 4.61
CA SER A 177 0.81 -15.66 4.17
C SER A 177 -0.66 -16.08 4.27
N ASN A 178 -1.48 -15.40 5.07
CA ASN A 178 -2.93 -15.66 5.17
C ASN A 178 -3.78 -14.74 4.29
N VAL A 179 -3.17 -13.75 3.62
CA VAL A 179 -3.90 -12.81 2.77
C VAL A 179 -4.42 -13.54 1.53
N LYS A 180 -5.67 -13.28 1.17
CA LYS A 180 -6.35 -13.84 -0.01
C LYS A 180 -6.57 -12.79 -1.10
N TYR A 181 -6.71 -11.52 -0.72
CA TYR A 181 -7.06 -10.45 -1.64
C TYR A 181 -6.17 -9.22 -1.44
N MET A 182 -5.50 -8.80 -2.51
CA MET A 182 -4.72 -7.56 -2.61
C MET A 182 -5.16 -6.72 -3.82
N THR A 183 -6.43 -6.84 -4.22
CA THR A 183 -7.00 -6.07 -5.33
C THR A 183 -6.75 -4.58 -5.12
N ASP A 184 -6.23 -3.87 -6.10
CA ASP A 184 -5.96 -2.43 -6.10
C ASP A 184 -5.10 -1.92 -4.93
N MET A 185 -4.33 -2.77 -4.22
CA MET A 185 -3.66 -2.36 -2.98
C MET A 185 -2.80 -1.10 -3.12
N PHE A 186 -2.06 -0.95 -4.22
CA PHE A 186 -1.25 0.23 -4.55
C PHE A 186 -1.73 0.94 -5.83
N TYR A 187 -2.99 0.76 -6.23
CA TYR A 187 -3.58 1.41 -7.40
C TYR A 187 -3.34 2.93 -7.37
N ARG A 188 -2.75 3.49 -8.43
CA ARG A 188 -2.36 4.90 -8.57
C ARG A 188 -1.40 5.42 -7.49
N CYS A 189 -0.57 4.59 -6.87
CA CYS A 189 0.56 5.07 -6.06
C CYS A 189 1.67 5.63 -6.97
N TYR A 190 1.45 6.82 -7.56
CA TYR A 190 2.30 7.36 -8.63
C TYR A 190 3.79 7.51 -8.27
N ARG A 191 4.13 7.64 -6.99
CA ARG A 191 5.52 7.78 -6.51
C ARG A 191 6.18 6.49 -6.08
N LEU A 192 5.46 5.36 -6.12
CA LEU A 192 6.03 4.07 -5.77
C LEU A 192 7.05 3.66 -6.83
N THR A 193 8.29 3.40 -6.38
CA THR A 193 9.43 3.08 -7.26
C THR A 193 10.19 1.83 -6.82
N ASP A 194 10.26 1.56 -5.51
CA ASP A 194 11.01 0.45 -4.94
C ASP A 194 10.08 -0.57 -4.30
N LEU A 195 10.06 -1.80 -4.85
CA LEU A 195 9.31 -2.93 -4.32
C LEU A 195 10.16 -3.86 -3.43
N SER A 196 11.42 -3.52 -3.15
CA SER A 196 12.32 -4.34 -2.31
C SER A 196 11.71 -4.77 -0.96
N PRO A 197 10.90 -3.94 -0.28
CA PRO A 197 10.20 -4.36 0.94
C PRO A 197 9.26 -5.55 0.74
N LEU A 198 8.74 -5.77 -0.46
CA LEU A 198 7.78 -6.83 -0.74
C LEU A 198 8.43 -8.17 -1.13
N LYS A 199 9.76 -8.21 -1.28
CA LYS A 199 10.47 -9.36 -1.88
C LYS A 199 10.29 -10.67 -1.12
N ASP A 200 10.12 -10.61 0.20
CA ASP A 200 10.03 -11.77 1.09
C ASP A 200 8.58 -12.12 1.45
N TRP A 201 7.60 -11.44 0.83
CA TRP A 201 6.18 -11.73 1.04
C TRP A 201 5.81 -13.10 0.50
N ASN A 202 5.15 -13.91 1.34
CA ASN A 202 4.56 -15.16 0.91
C ASN A 202 3.14 -14.92 0.35
N VAL A 203 3.02 -14.84 -0.97
CA VAL A 203 1.76 -14.59 -1.68
C VAL A 203 1.06 -15.86 -2.17
N SER A 204 1.50 -17.06 -1.75
CA SER A 204 1.01 -18.35 -2.27
C SER A 204 -0.48 -18.63 -2.03
N ASN A 205 -1.12 -17.85 -1.15
CA ASN A 205 -2.55 -17.96 -0.83
C ASN A 205 -3.42 -16.88 -1.50
N LEU A 206 -2.82 -15.96 -2.27
CA LEU A 206 -3.58 -14.94 -2.99
C LEU A 206 -4.51 -15.59 -4.04
N LYS A 207 -5.71 -15.03 -4.13
CA LYS A 207 -6.71 -15.32 -5.16
C LYS A 207 -6.83 -14.19 -6.16
N SER A 208 -6.63 -12.95 -5.70
CA SER A 208 -6.68 -11.77 -6.54
C SER A 208 -5.53 -10.83 -6.23
N MET A 209 -4.86 -10.39 -7.29
CA MET A 209 -3.95 -9.24 -7.30
C MET A 209 -4.32 -8.24 -8.40
N GLU A 210 -5.59 -8.26 -8.83
CA GLU A 210 -6.15 -7.33 -9.82
C GLU A 210 -5.78 -5.89 -9.47
N GLY A 211 -5.24 -5.16 -10.44
CA GLY A 211 -4.92 -3.74 -10.33
C GLY A 211 -3.92 -3.36 -9.24
N MET A 212 -3.21 -4.32 -8.61
CA MET A 212 -2.39 -4.05 -7.43
C MET A 212 -1.38 -2.92 -7.64
N PHE A 213 -0.78 -2.80 -8.84
CA PHE A 213 0.14 -1.71 -9.22
C PHE A 213 -0.37 -0.87 -10.40
N TYR A 214 -1.67 -0.90 -10.70
CA TYR A 214 -2.27 -0.15 -11.81
C TYR A 214 -1.94 1.34 -11.72
N LEU A 215 -1.46 1.94 -12.82
CA LEU A 215 -1.03 3.33 -12.89
C LEU A 215 0.07 3.73 -11.88
N CYS A 216 0.92 2.81 -11.44
CA CYS A 216 2.16 3.17 -10.73
C CYS A 216 3.20 3.71 -11.73
N SER A 217 3.02 4.96 -12.16
CA SER A 217 3.72 5.56 -13.31
C SER A 217 5.23 5.77 -13.17
N HIS A 218 5.83 5.46 -12.02
CA HIS A 218 7.28 5.46 -11.80
C HIS A 218 7.83 4.07 -11.42
N LEU A 219 6.99 3.03 -11.45
CA LEU A 219 7.40 1.66 -11.14
C LEU A 219 7.95 0.97 -12.39
N SER A 220 9.27 0.80 -12.46
CA SER A 220 9.95 0.14 -13.60
C SER A 220 10.69 -1.15 -13.25
N ASP A 221 11.07 -1.35 -11.98
CA ASP A 221 11.82 -2.54 -11.53
C ASP A 221 10.91 -3.55 -10.84
N LEU A 222 10.76 -4.73 -11.46
CA LEU A 222 9.99 -5.85 -10.93
C LEU A 222 10.85 -6.93 -10.26
N SER A 223 12.18 -6.75 -10.19
CA SER A 223 13.11 -7.73 -9.62
C SER A 223 12.71 -8.25 -8.23
N PRO A 224 12.19 -7.39 -7.31
CA PRO A 224 11.71 -7.85 -6.01
C PRO A 224 10.59 -8.89 -6.08
N LEU A 225 9.80 -8.93 -7.15
CA LEU A 225 8.65 -9.83 -7.29
C LEU A 225 9.01 -11.20 -7.88
N SER A 226 10.28 -11.41 -8.28
CA SER A 226 10.72 -12.63 -8.98
C SER A 226 10.54 -13.93 -8.18
N GLY A 227 10.55 -13.85 -6.85
CA GLY A 227 10.37 -14.99 -5.96
C GLY A 227 8.92 -15.27 -5.54
N TRP A 228 7.94 -14.50 -6.03
CA TRP A 228 6.54 -14.67 -5.64
C TRP A 228 5.95 -15.95 -6.22
N ASP A 229 5.35 -16.78 -5.35
CA ASP A 229 4.53 -17.92 -5.75
C ASP A 229 3.10 -17.45 -6.06
N VAL A 230 2.81 -17.25 -7.35
CA VAL A 230 1.51 -16.77 -7.83
C VAL A 230 0.59 -17.89 -8.33
N ALA A 231 0.95 -19.17 -8.11
CA ALA A 231 0.23 -20.31 -8.66
C ALA A 231 -1.23 -20.39 -8.20
N SER A 232 -1.60 -19.77 -7.07
CA SER A 232 -2.98 -19.76 -6.56
C SER A 232 -3.87 -18.64 -7.12
N VAL A 233 -3.28 -17.67 -7.85
CA VAL A 233 -3.95 -16.44 -8.26
C VAL A 233 -4.88 -16.69 -9.46
N GLU A 234 -6.12 -16.22 -9.36
CA GLU A 234 -7.14 -16.40 -10.41
C GLU A 234 -7.34 -15.13 -11.25
N THR A 235 -7.05 -13.94 -10.72
CA THR A 235 -7.15 -12.67 -11.45
C THR A 235 -5.92 -11.76 -11.25
N MET A 236 -5.39 -11.30 -12.38
CA MET A 236 -4.26 -10.39 -12.54
C MET A 236 -4.64 -9.23 -13.47
N GLU A 237 -5.94 -8.95 -13.63
CA GLU A 237 -6.45 -7.88 -14.49
C GLU A 237 -5.77 -6.55 -14.14
N GLY A 238 -5.21 -5.87 -15.15
CA GLY A 238 -4.59 -4.55 -15.00
C GLY A 238 -3.41 -4.48 -14.01
N LEU A 239 -2.81 -5.61 -13.60
CA LEU A 239 -1.82 -5.65 -12.53
C LEU A 239 -0.71 -4.60 -12.69
N PHE A 240 -0.22 -4.39 -13.91
CA PHE A 240 0.83 -3.41 -14.24
C PHE A 240 0.39 -2.40 -15.30
N TYR A 241 -0.91 -2.14 -15.43
CA TYR A 241 -1.44 -1.17 -16.41
C TYR A 241 -0.70 0.17 -16.31
N SER A 242 -0.16 0.65 -17.42
CA SER A 242 0.53 1.93 -17.55
C SER A 242 1.69 2.13 -16.57
N CYS A 243 2.41 1.06 -16.25
CA CYS A 243 3.72 1.13 -15.61
C CYS A 243 4.84 1.25 -16.67
N PRO A 244 5.91 2.04 -16.44
CA PRO A 244 7.05 2.18 -17.37
C PRO A 244 7.99 0.96 -17.32
N LEU A 245 7.45 -0.22 -17.65
CA LEU A 245 8.19 -1.48 -17.63
C LEU A 245 9.02 -1.64 -18.91
N GLU A 246 10.29 -2.00 -18.77
CA GLU A 246 11.18 -2.37 -19.88
C GLU A 246 11.53 -3.87 -19.85
N ASP A 247 11.72 -4.45 -18.66
CA ASP A 247 12.17 -5.83 -18.45
C ASP A 247 11.11 -6.67 -17.72
N LEU A 248 10.67 -7.75 -18.37
CA LEU A 248 9.76 -8.75 -17.80
C LEU A 248 10.48 -10.01 -17.29
N SER A 249 11.81 -10.07 -17.36
CA SER A 249 12.62 -11.19 -16.86
C SER A 249 12.31 -11.59 -15.41
N PRO A 250 11.99 -10.66 -14.49
CA PRO A 250 11.56 -11.03 -13.15
C PRO A 250 10.31 -11.92 -13.09
N LEU A 251 9.43 -11.85 -14.09
CA LEU A 251 8.15 -12.58 -14.11
C LEU A 251 8.22 -13.92 -14.86
N LYS A 252 9.38 -14.26 -15.44
CA LYS A 252 9.52 -15.43 -16.33
C LYS A 252 9.16 -16.76 -15.66
N ASP A 253 9.41 -16.87 -14.36
CA ASP A 253 9.23 -18.10 -13.57
C ASP A 253 7.88 -18.11 -12.81
N TRP A 254 7.01 -17.12 -13.04
CA TRP A 254 5.67 -17.10 -12.47
C TRP A 254 4.80 -18.21 -13.06
N ASP A 255 4.24 -19.05 -12.19
CA ASP A 255 3.21 -20.01 -12.56
C ASP A 255 1.85 -19.32 -12.68
N VAL A 256 1.48 -18.95 -13.90
CA VAL A 256 0.20 -18.31 -14.21
C VAL A 256 -0.89 -19.31 -14.63
N SER A 257 -0.66 -20.63 -14.47
CA SER A 257 -1.55 -21.65 -15.03
C SER A 257 -2.96 -21.64 -14.45
N ASN A 258 -3.19 -21.00 -13.30
CA ASN A 258 -4.52 -20.85 -12.70
C ASN A 258 -5.18 -19.48 -12.96
N ALA A 259 -4.47 -18.54 -13.59
CA ALA A 259 -5.00 -17.23 -13.90
C ALA A 259 -6.07 -17.31 -14.99
N LYS A 260 -7.27 -16.82 -14.68
CA LYS A 260 -8.41 -16.78 -15.62
C LYS A 260 -8.55 -15.43 -16.29
N ASN A 261 -8.22 -14.35 -15.58
CA ASN A 261 -8.35 -12.98 -16.08
C ASN A 261 -7.00 -12.25 -15.96
N MET A 262 -6.42 -11.92 -17.10
CA MET A 262 -5.19 -11.12 -17.24
C MET A 262 -5.44 -9.94 -18.21
N CYS A 263 -6.71 -9.55 -18.35
CA CYS A 263 -7.11 -8.40 -19.15
C CYS A 263 -6.29 -7.17 -18.77
N MET A 264 -5.80 -6.42 -19.77
CA MET A 264 -5.05 -5.17 -19.57
C MET A 264 -3.79 -5.25 -18.70
N MET A 265 -3.27 -6.43 -18.36
CA MET A 265 -2.18 -6.61 -17.40
C MET A 265 -0.95 -5.74 -17.68
N PHE A 266 -0.56 -5.60 -18.96
CA PHE A 266 0.55 -4.76 -19.42
C PHE A 266 0.10 -3.64 -20.37
N CYS A 267 -1.19 -3.30 -20.39
CA CYS A 267 -1.71 -2.28 -21.30
C CYS A 267 -1.09 -0.90 -21.00
N ASP A 268 -0.80 -0.14 -22.05
CA ASP A 268 -0.21 1.21 -22.00
C ASP A 268 1.12 1.30 -21.24
N CYS A 269 1.92 0.23 -21.17
CA CYS A 269 3.30 0.27 -20.66
C CYS A 269 4.23 0.90 -21.71
N PRO A 270 4.65 2.18 -21.56
CA PRO A 270 5.23 2.95 -22.66
C PRO A 270 6.57 2.41 -23.17
N ASP A 271 7.34 1.72 -22.34
CA ASP A 271 8.71 1.27 -22.65
C ASP A 271 8.80 -0.24 -22.95
N LEU A 272 7.69 -0.97 -22.82
CA LEU A 272 7.66 -2.42 -22.95
C LEU A 272 7.70 -2.84 -24.42
N HIS A 273 8.68 -3.66 -24.78
CA HIS A 273 8.93 -4.09 -26.15
C HIS A 273 9.43 -5.54 -26.30
N ASP A 274 10.00 -6.15 -25.27
CA ASP A 274 10.44 -7.55 -25.27
C ASP A 274 9.47 -8.44 -24.48
N LEU A 275 8.91 -9.44 -25.15
CA LEU A 275 7.98 -10.41 -24.57
C LEU A 275 8.59 -11.81 -24.38
N THR A 276 9.88 -11.98 -24.71
CA THR A 276 10.62 -13.25 -24.54
C THR A 276 10.51 -13.85 -23.13
N PRO A 277 10.53 -13.05 -22.05
CA PRO A 277 10.35 -13.60 -20.70
C PRO A 277 9.03 -14.35 -20.47
N LEU A 278 8.00 -14.09 -21.28
CA LEU A 278 6.68 -14.68 -21.11
C LEU A 278 6.44 -15.93 -21.97
N THR A 279 7.44 -16.37 -22.76
CA THR A 279 7.29 -17.48 -23.72
C THR A 279 6.81 -18.77 -23.07
N ASP A 280 7.26 -19.08 -21.85
CA ASP A 280 6.97 -20.33 -21.15
C ASP A 280 5.71 -20.27 -20.26
N TRP A 281 4.97 -19.16 -20.26
CA TRP A 281 3.73 -19.04 -19.48
C TRP A 281 2.63 -19.99 -20.00
N ASP A 282 2.00 -20.71 -19.07
CA ASP A 282 0.84 -21.57 -19.35
C ASP A 282 -0.46 -20.78 -19.24
N LEU A 283 -1.09 -20.48 -20.38
CA LEU A 283 -2.37 -19.77 -20.47
C LEU A 283 -3.56 -20.71 -20.67
N SER A 284 -3.39 -22.02 -20.49
CA SER A 284 -4.43 -23.01 -20.79
C SER A 284 -5.73 -22.79 -20.01
N ASN A 285 -5.70 -22.12 -18.84
CA ASN A 285 -6.92 -21.74 -18.10
C ASN A 285 -7.34 -20.27 -18.26
N ALA A 286 -6.61 -19.46 -19.04
CA ALA A 286 -6.95 -18.07 -19.25
C ALA A 286 -8.25 -17.93 -20.06
N GLU A 287 -9.19 -17.16 -19.53
CA GLU A 287 -10.48 -16.86 -20.16
C GLU A 287 -10.51 -15.45 -20.78
N ASP A 288 -9.76 -14.50 -20.22
CA ASP A 288 -9.69 -13.11 -20.68
C ASP A 288 -8.25 -12.58 -20.65
N ILE A 289 -7.70 -12.29 -21.83
CA ILE A 289 -6.40 -11.61 -22.02
C ILE A 289 -6.59 -10.36 -22.90
N GLY A 290 -7.80 -9.80 -22.89
CA GLY A 290 -8.16 -8.64 -23.69
C GLY A 290 -7.23 -7.47 -23.40
N HIS A 291 -6.74 -6.80 -24.45
CA HIS A 291 -5.89 -5.61 -24.32
C HIS A 291 -4.60 -5.80 -23.52
N MET A 292 -4.16 -7.04 -23.22
CA MET A 292 -3.00 -7.30 -22.36
C MET A 292 -1.75 -6.52 -22.79
N PHE A 293 -1.54 -6.37 -24.10
CA PHE A 293 -0.43 -5.62 -24.72
C PHE A 293 -0.92 -4.46 -25.60
N TRP A 294 -2.11 -3.92 -25.33
CA TRP A 294 -2.61 -2.75 -26.05
C TRP A 294 -1.81 -1.51 -25.64
N GLY A 295 -1.56 -0.60 -26.59
CA GLY A 295 -0.95 0.70 -26.26
C GLY A 295 0.55 0.65 -26.00
N LEU A 296 1.22 -0.42 -26.43
CA LEU A 296 2.68 -0.54 -26.38
C LEU A 296 3.31 0.08 -27.64
N PRO A 297 3.89 1.29 -27.58
CA PRO A 297 4.30 2.03 -28.77
C PRO A 297 5.53 1.44 -29.46
N PHE A 298 6.35 0.64 -28.76
CA PHE A 298 7.58 0.05 -29.27
C PHE A 298 7.49 -1.47 -29.49
N LEU A 299 6.38 -2.11 -29.12
CA LEU A 299 6.17 -3.53 -29.37
C LEU A 299 5.96 -3.78 -30.85
N THR A 300 6.87 -4.53 -31.47
CA THR A 300 6.84 -4.87 -32.90
C THR A 300 6.88 -6.37 -33.18
N ASP A 301 7.18 -7.19 -32.17
CA ASP A 301 7.30 -8.64 -32.31
C ASP A 301 6.44 -9.37 -31.27
N LEU A 302 5.51 -10.19 -31.77
CA LEU A 302 4.66 -11.08 -30.96
C LEU A 302 5.08 -12.55 -31.09
N SER A 303 6.10 -12.86 -31.88
CA SER A 303 6.59 -14.23 -32.10
C SER A 303 7.01 -14.98 -30.83
N PRO A 304 7.46 -14.33 -29.73
CA PRO A 304 7.70 -15.03 -28.47
C PRO A 304 6.46 -15.70 -27.87
N LEU A 305 5.26 -15.25 -28.24
CA LEU A 305 3.97 -15.73 -27.70
C LEU A 305 3.30 -16.79 -28.58
N LYS A 306 3.94 -17.19 -29.70
CA LYS A 306 3.33 -18.04 -30.75
C LYS A 306 2.85 -19.41 -30.24
N ASP A 307 3.44 -19.90 -29.14
CA ASP A 307 3.23 -21.24 -28.60
C ASP A 307 2.26 -21.24 -27.38
N TRP A 308 1.70 -20.09 -27.01
CA TRP A 308 0.69 -19.99 -25.95
C TRP A 308 -0.58 -20.79 -26.31
N ASP A 309 -1.05 -21.61 -25.37
CA ASP A 309 -2.39 -22.20 -25.45
C ASP A 309 -3.43 -21.16 -25.02
N VAL A 310 -4.11 -20.58 -26.00
CA VAL A 310 -5.21 -19.62 -25.79
C VAL A 310 -6.58 -20.23 -26.08
N SER A 311 -6.71 -21.56 -26.06
CA SER A 311 -7.95 -22.25 -26.47
C SER A 311 -9.18 -21.90 -25.62
N ASN A 312 -8.97 -21.48 -24.36
CA ASN A 312 -10.03 -21.05 -23.44
C ASN A 312 -10.28 -19.53 -23.46
N VAL A 313 -9.49 -18.75 -24.19
CA VAL A 313 -9.61 -17.28 -24.25
C VAL A 313 -10.85 -16.87 -25.03
N LYS A 314 -11.76 -16.17 -24.34
CA LYS A 314 -13.02 -15.65 -24.90
C LYS A 314 -12.88 -14.21 -25.41
N LYS A 315 -11.92 -13.45 -24.87
CA LYS A 315 -11.64 -12.07 -25.27
C LYS A 315 -10.13 -11.90 -25.46
N TRP A 316 -9.74 -11.65 -26.71
CA TRP A 316 -8.36 -11.33 -27.08
C TRP A 316 -8.34 -10.17 -28.05
N ILE A 317 -7.65 -9.09 -27.67
CA ILE A 317 -7.23 -8.05 -28.61
C ILE A 317 -5.75 -7.81 -28.34
N ALA A 318 -4.90 -8.38 -29.20
CA ALA A 318 -3.45 -8.52 -28.96
C ALA A 318 -2.72 -7.18 -28.87
N SER A 319 -3.02 -6.23 -29.76
CA SER A 319 -2.46 -4.88 -29.75
C SER A 319 -3.17 -4.00 -30.78
N SER A 320 -2.97 -2.68 -30.73
CA SER A 320 -3.44 -1.75 -31.77
C SER A 320 -2.46 -1.61 -32.95
N THR A 321 -1.26 -2.21 -32.87
CA THR A 321 -0.16 -2.01 -33.83
C THR A 321 0.36 -3.29 -34.51
N ALA A 322 -0.01 -4.48 -34.04
CA ALA A 322 0.35 -5.75 -34.70
C ALA A 322 -0.82 -6.73 -34.65
N ALA A 323 -1.50 -6.86 -35.80
CA ALA A 323 -2.26 -8.07 -36.08
C ALA A 323 -1.24 -9.22 -36.29
N PRO A 324 -1.40 -10.40 -35.67
CA PRO A 324 -0.61 -11.56 -36.04
C PRO A 324 -0.91 -11.91 -37.51
N ALA A 325 0.16 -12.07 -38.30
CA ALA A 325 0.10 -12.53 -39.68
C ALA A 325 -0.15 -14.04 -39.77
#